data_AF-A0A963NP98-F1
#
_entry.id   AF-A0A963NP98-F1
#
_cell.length_a   1.000
_cell.length_b   1.000
_cell.length_c   1.000
_cell.angle_alpha   90.00
_cell.angle_beta   90.00
_cell.angle_gamma   90.00
#
_symmetry.space_group_name_H-M   'P 1'
#
loop_
_entity.id
_entity.type
_entity.pdbx_description
1 polymer ?
#
loop_
_entity_poly.entity_id
_entity_poly.type
_entity_poly.pdbx_seq_one_letter_code
_entity_poly.pdbx_strand_id
1 'polypeptide(L)' 'GNDIRTALVCFACDASHGWERTHEDSLVALARLLAAQMQSPPLFQRDRSALGPMADFPPADAQIAPDAVP' A
#
# COMPACT_ATOMS: atom_id res chain seq x y z
N GLY A 1 4.48 17.38 1.27
CA GLY A 1 4.05 16.05 0.82
C GLY A 1 3.07 16.26 -0.30
N ASN A 2 3.01 15.36 -1.28
CA ASN A 2 1.90 15.36 -2.24
C ASN A 2 0.66 14.86 -1.46
N ASP A 3 -0.47 15.57 -1.52
CA ASP A 3 -1.69 15.27 -0.72
C ASP A 3 -2.44 14.02 -1.23
N ILE A 4 -1.69 12.93 -1.40
CA ILE A 4 -2.14 11.65 -1.92
C ILE A 4 -1.96 10.57 -0.86
N ARG A 5 -2.79 9.52 -0.92
CA ARG A 5 -2.57 8.35 -0.08
C ARG A 5 -1.32 7.62 -0.53
N THR A 6 -0.50 7.24 0.45
CA THR A 6 0.70 6.46 0.22
C THR A 6 0.63 5.19 1.05
N ALA A 7 1.02 4.07 0.44
CA ALA A 7 1.28 2.83 1.15
C ALA A 7 2.75 2.45 0.93
N LEU A 8 3.37 1.87 1.95
CA LEU A 8 4.67 1.23 1.84
C LEU A 8 4.46 -0.28 1.75
N VAL A 9 5.03 -0.91 0.73
CA VAL A 9 4.99 -2.35 0.55
C VAL A 9 6.43 -2.84 0.39
N CYS A 10 6.75 -3.96 1.04
CA CYS A 10 8.11 -4.51 1.11
C CYS A 10 8.11 -5.98 0.69
N PHE A 11 9.28 -6.47 0.27
CA PHE A 11 9.58 -7.88 0.08
C PHE A 11 10.85 -8.24 0.87
N ALA A 12 11.05 -9.53 1.15
CA ALA A 12 12.21 -9.96 1.91
C ALA A 12 13.47 -9.95 1.02
N CYS A 13 14.50 -9.24 1.44
CA CYS A 13 15.81 -9.21 0.80
C CYS A 13 16.89 -9.63 1.80
N ASP A 14 17.84 -10.43 1.33
CA ASP A 14 19.05 -10.84 2.05
C ASP A 14 20.28 -10.11 1.48
N ALA A 15 21.23 -9.77 2.36
CA ALA A 15 22.44 -8.97 2.09
C ALA A 15 22.18 -7.52 1.60
N SER A 16 21.84 -6.61 2.51
CA SER A 16 21.49 -5.20 2.20
C SER A 16 22.63 -4.29 1.73
N HIS A 17 23.87 -4.77 1.68
CA HIS A 17 25.04 -4.01 1.20
C HIS A 17 25.97 -4.96 0.41
N GLY A 18 26.09 -4.73 -0.90
CA GLY A 18 26.89 -5.57 -1.81
C GLY A 18 26.03 -6.34 -2.80
N TRP A 19 26.16 -7.67 -2.83
CA TRP A 19 25.37 -8.55 -3.71
C TRP A 19 24.04 -8.94 -3.04
N GLU A 20 22.98 -8.23 -3.38
CA GLU A 20 21.64 -8.45 -2.86
C GLU A 20 21.02 -9.74 -3.43
N ARG A 21 20.29 -10.47 -2.57
CA ARG A 21 19.54 -11.67 -2.95
C ARG A 21 18.11 -11.53 -2.47
N THR A 22 17.19 -12.10 -3.23
CA THR A 22 15.78 -12.19 -2.83
C THR A 22 15.21 -13.49 -3.38
N HIS A 23 14.14 -13.96 -2.75
CA HIS A 23 13.37 -15.05 -3.31
C HIS A 23 12.48 -14.53 -4.45
N GLU A 24 12.53 -15.19 -5.61
CA GLU A 24 11.73 -14.79 -6.78
C GLU A 24 10.23 -14.77 -6.46
N ASP A 25 9.74 -15.79 -5.74
CA ASP A 25 8.33 -15.82 -5.33
C ASP A 25 7.90 -14.62 -4.49
N SER A 26 8.80 -13.99 -3.73
CA SER A 26 8.47 -12.78 -2.97
C SER A 26 8.20 -11.59 -3.91
N LEU A 27 8.96 -11.49 -5.00
CA LEU A 27 8.72 -10.49 -6.05
C LEU A 27 7.42 -10.79 -6.82
N VAL A 28 7.16 -12.05 -7.14
CA VAL A 28 5.92 -12.46 -7.83
C VAL A 28 4.70 -12.18 -6.96
N ALA A 29 4.76 -12.50 -5.66
CA ALA A 29 3.70 -12.20 -4.71
C ALA A 29 3.45 -10.70 -4.59
N LEU A 30 4.51 -9.88 -4.51
CA LEU A 30 4.42 -8.43 -4.49
C LEU A 30 3.78 -7.87 -5.77
N ALA A 31 4.19 -8.36 -6.94
CA ALA A 31 3.62 -7.94 -8.21
C ALA A 31 2.12 -8.28 -8.32
N ARG A 32 1.72 -9.48 -7.86
CA ARG A 32 0.31 -9.88 -7.80
C ARG A 32 -0.51 -8.99 -6.85
N LEU A 33 0.04 -8.66 -5.69
CA LEU A 33 -0.60 -7.75 -4.74
C LEU A 33 -0.82 -6.36 -5.35
N LEU A 34 0.20 -5.78 -5.98
CA LEU A 34 0.09 -4.48 -6.63
C LEU A 34 -0.94 -4.49 -7.77
N ALA A 35 -0.93 -5.55 -8.60
CA ALA A 35 -1.90 -5.71 -9.66
C ALA A 35 -3.34 -5.81 -9.11
N ALA A 36 -3.55 -6.55 -8.02
CA ALA A 36 -4.85 -6.65 -7.35
C ALA A 36 -5.28 -5.29 -6.76
N GLN A 37 -4.35 -4.56 -6.12
CA GLN A 37 -4.61 -3.23 -5.56
C GLN A 37 -5.01 -2.21 -6.63
N MET A 38 -4.40 -2.25 -7.82
CA MET A 38 -4.75 -1.34 -8.91
C MET A 38 -6.14 -1.62 -9.52
N GLN A 39 -6.64 -2.85 -9.37
CA GLN A 39 -7.93 -3.29 -9.89
C GLN A 39 -9.05 -3.24 -8.84
N SER A 40 -8.72 -3.04 -7.57
CA SER A 40 -9.71 -3.00 -6.49
C SER A 40 -10.53 -1.70 -6.56
N PRO A 41 -11.80 -1.74 -6.13
CA PRO A 41 -12.57 -0.51 -5.98
C PRO A 41 -11.90 0.39 -4.93
N PRO A 42 -12.05 1.72 -5.04
CA PRO A 42 -11.55 2.64 -4.03
C PRO A 42 -12.13 2.30 -2.66
N LEU A 43 -11.26 2.13 -1.65
CA LEU A 43 -11.67 1.81 -0.28
C LEU A 43 -12.59 2.89 0.30
N PHE A 44 -12.34 4.15 -0.06
CA PHE A 44 -13.18 5.29 0.29
C PHE A 44 -13.73 5.96 -0.97
N GLN A 45 -15.01 6.34 -0.94
CA GLN A 45 -15.68 6.96 -2.08
C GLN A 45 -14.96 8.23 -2.60
N ARG A 46 -14.29 8.98 -1.70
CA ARG A 46 -13.53 10.18 -2.05
C ARG A 46 -12.34 9.92 -2.97
N ASP A 47 -11.76 8.71 -2.94
CA ASP A 47 -10.55 8.35 -3.71
C ASP A 47 -10.83 8.08 -5.18
N ARG A 48 -12.11 8.18 -5.59
CA ARG A 48 -12.48 8.25 -7.00
C ARG A 48 -11.91 9.51 -7.68
N SER A 49 -11.64 10.56 -6.92
CA SER A 49 -10.99 11.77 -7.42
C SER A 49 -9.50 11.72 -7.15
N ALA A 50 -8.67 12.01 -8.17
CA ALA A 50 -7.22 11.90 -8.08
C ALA A 50 -6.58 12.81 -7.01
N LEU A 51 -7.23 13.93 -6.72
CA LEU A 51 -6.88 14.87 -5.64
C LEU A 51 -8.16 15.22 -4.89
N GLY A 52 -8.12 15.11 -3.57
CA GLY A 52 -9.20 15.49 -2.66
C GLY A 52 -8.66 16.37 -1.54
N PRO A 53 -9.52 17.17 -0.87
CA PRO A 53 -9.06 18.04 0.19
C PRO A 53 -8.53 17.23 1.38
N MET A 54 -7.52 17.77 2.07
CA MET A 54 -6.88 17.11 3.21
C MET A 54 -7.87 16.79 4.34
N ALA A 55 -8.93 17.60 4.49
CA ALA A 55 -9.99 17.41 5.47
C ALA A 55 -10.77 16.09 5.29
N ASP A 56 -10.78 15.52 4.09
CA ASP A 56 -11.50 14.28 3.80
C ASP A 56 -10.66 13.03 4.13
N PHE A 57 -9.45 13.17 4.69
CA PHE A 57 -8.67 12.01 5.09
C PHE A 57 -9.36 11.32 6.27
N PRO A 58 -9.58 9.99 6.20
CA PRO A 58 -10.14 9.25 7.30
C PRO A 58 -9.24 9.43 8.54
N PRO A 59 -9.82 9.48 9.74
CA PRO A 59 -9.05 9.53 10.97
C PRO A 59 -8.14 8.30 11.09
N ALA A 60 -7.07 8.42 11.88
CA ALA A 60 -5.99 7.42 11.91
C ALA A 60 -6.45 6.01 12.28
N ASP A 61 -7.49 5.89 13.10
CA ASP A 61 -8.15 4.64 13.49
C ASP A 61 -8.87 3.95 12.31
N ALA A 62 -9.51 4.72 11.43
CA ALA A 62 -10.15 4.23 10.21
C ALA A 62 -9.15 3.87 9.09
N GLN A 63 -7.86 4.18 9.26
CA GLN A 63 -6.79 3.79 8.34
C GLN A 63 -6.12 2.46 8.72
N ILE A 64 -6.47 1.89 9.88
CA ILE A 64 -6.00 0.58 10.32
C ILE A 64 -6.86 -0.49 9.63
N ALA A 65 -6.25 -1.62 9.24
CA ALA A 65 -6.98 -2.72 8.61
C ALA A 65 -8.20 -3.12 9.46
N PRO A 66 -9.34 -3.49 8.85
CA PRO A 66 -10.58 -3.81 9.60
C PRO A 66 -10.39 -4.88 10.67
N ASP A 67 -9.37 -5.73 10.54
CA ASP A 67 -9.05 -6.85 11.42
C ASP A 67 -7.97 -6.51 12.48
N ALA A 68 -7.47 -5.28 12.50
CA ALA A 68 -6.38 -4.83 13.37
C ALA A 68 -6.87 -4.00 14.58
N VAL A 69 -8.18 -3.97 14.84
CA VAL A 69 -8.77 -3.53 16.11
C VAL A 69 -9.06 -4.79 16.95
N PRO A 70 -8.59 -4.88 18.22
CA PRO A 70 -8.81 -6.05 19.07
C PRO A 70 -10.27 -6.30 19.42
#